data_AF-A0A2I0T131-F1
#
_entry.id   AF-A0A2I0T131-F1
#
_cell.length_a   1.000
_cell.length_b   1.000
_cell.length_c   1.000
_cell.angle_alpha   90.00
_cell.angle_beta   90.00
_cell.angle_gamma   90.00
#
_symmetry.space_group_name_H-M   'P 1'
#
loop_
_entity.id
_entity.type
_entity.pdbx_description
1 polymer ?
#
loop_
_entity_poly.entity_id
_entity_poly.type
_entity_poly.pdbx_seq_one_letter_code
_entity_poly.pdbx_strand_id
1 'polypeptide(L)'
;MANKPTRPTCSGPDQPLCLTPSLGAVSEVAAAGVIGTGTHNTGIKHGILPTQVVALTLLTASGEILECSESINADIFQAARLHLGCLGVVLTVTFQCVPQFHLHEVAFPSTLTEV
;
A
#
# COMPACT_ATOMS: atom_id res chain seq x y z
N MET A 1 -39.97 -8.07 0.72
CA MET A 1 -38.94 -7.76 1.73
C MET A 1 -37.90 -8.87 1.69
N ALA A 2 -36.83 -8.69 0.89
CA ALA A 2 -35.78 -9.70 0.76
C ALA A 2 -34.71 -9.48 1.84
N ASN A 3 -34.51 -10.49 2.68
CA ASN A 3 -33.52 -10.48 3.74
C ASN A 3 -32.11 -10.42 3.11
N LYS A 4 -31.40 -9.30 3.31
CA LYS A 4 -30.00 -9.15 2.86
C LYS A 4 -29.14 -10.06 3.73
N PRO A 5 -28.37 -11.00 3.18
CA PRO A 5 -27.52 -11.87 3.99
C PRO A 5 -26.51 -11.01 4.76
N THR A 6 -26.60 -11.03 6.09
CA THR A 6 -25.66 -10.37 6.98
C THR A 6 -24.33 -11.11 6.90
N ARG A 7 -23.34 -10.48 6.27
CA ARG A 7 -21.97 -10.99 6.19
C ARG A 7 -21.42 -11.10 7.63
N PRO A 8 -20.76 -12.21 8.02
CA PRO A 8 -20.20 -12.33 9.36
C PRO A 8 -19.14 -11.24 9.57
N THR A 9 -19.33 -10.41 10.59
CA THR A 9 -18.35 -9.43 11.04
C THR A 9 -17.36 -10.14 11.95
N CYS A 10 -16.29 -10.67 11.38
CA CYS A 10 -15.19 -11.27 12.14
C CYS A 10 -14.27 -10.18 12.71
N SER A 11 -14.77 -9.30 13.57
CA SER A 11 -13.97 -8.26 14.24
C SER A 11 -13.31 -8.82 15.51
N GLY A 12 -12.30 -9.66 15.33
CA GLY A 12 -11.51 -10.25 16.41
C GLY A 12 -10.00 -10.08 16.18
N PRO A 13 -9.15 -10.30 17.19
CA PRO A 13 -7.70 -10.10 17.10
C PRO A 13 -7.01 -11.02 16.07
N ASP A 14 -7.60 -12.17 15.74
CA ASP A 14 -7.07 -13.14 14.76
C ASP A 14 -7.62 -12.93 13.34
N GLN A 15 -8.26 -11.78 13.08
CA GLN A 15 -8.81 -11.49 11.78
C GLN A 15 -7.67 -11.33 10.74
N PRO A 16 -7.70 -12.07 9.61
CA PRO A 16 -6.69 -11.91 8.59
C PRO A 16 -6.76 -10.51 7.96
N LEU A 17 -5.58 -10.00 7.60
CA LEU A 17 -5.40 -8.66 7.05
C LEU A 17 -4.92 -8.71 5.60
N CYS A 18 -5.17 -7.65 4.86
CA CYS A 18 -4.65 -7.42 3.52
C CYS A 18 -4.16 -5.97 3.41
N LEU A 19 -3.25 -5.70 2.46
CA LEU A 19 -2.61 -4.39 2.37
C LEU A 19 -3.55 -3.28 1.91
N THR A 20 -4.36 -3.52 0.88
CA THR A 20 -5.11 -2.47 0.19
C THR A 20 -6.42 -3.00 -0.40
N PRO A 21 -7.46 -2.15 -0.50
CA PRO A 21 -8.74 -2.48 -1.14
C PRO A 21 -8.66 -2.81 -2.64
N SER A 22 -7.52 -2.56 -3.29
CA SER A 22 -7.34 -2.82 -4.73
C SER A 22 -6.08 -3.66 -4.96
N LEU A 23 -6.19 -4.69 -5.79
CA LEU A 23 -5.07 -5.55 -6.16
C LEU A 23 -4.13 -4.84 -7.13
N GLY A 24 -2.83 -5.11 -7.03
CA GLY A 24 -1.84 -4.71 -8.04
C GLY A 24 -1.83 -5.70 -9.21
N ALA A 25 -1.46 -5.23 -10.40
CA ALA A 25 -1.40 -6.07 -11.60
C ALA A 25 -0.17 -7.00 -11.64
N VAL A 26 0.88 -6.68 -10.88
CA VAL A 26 2.16 -7.42 -10.85
C VAL A 26 2.52 -7.74 -9.41
N SER A 27 2.84 -9.01 -9.13
CA SER A 27 3.15 -9.50 -7.78
C SER A 27 4.65 -9.52 -7.46
N GLU A 28 5.53 -9.50 -8.46
CA GLU A 28 6.97 -9.73 -8.30
C GLU A 28 7.81 -8.45 -8.17
N VAL A 29 7.24 -7.38 -7.62
CA VAL A 29 7.96 -6.12 -7.39
C VAL A 29 8.31 -5.99 -5.92
N ALA A 30 9.58 -5.71 -5.62
CA ALA A 30 10.05 -5.50 -4.25
C ALA A 30 9.35 -4.30 -3.58
N ALA A 31 9.03 -4.41 -2.28
CA ALA A 31 8.32 -3.39 -1.52
C ALA A 31 8.96 -2.00 -1.62
N ALA A 32 10.30 -1.93 -1.56
CA ALA A 32 11.06 -0.69 -1.73
C ALA A 32 10.82 -0.05 -3.11
N GLY A 33 10.79 -0.83 -4.18
CA GLY A 33 10.51 -0.32 -5.54
C GLY A 33 9.06 0.13 -5.70
N VAL A 34 8.12 -0.62 -5.13
CA VAL A 34 6.69 -0.32 -5.13
C VAL A 34 6.41 1.05 -4.50
N ILE A 35 7.01 1.34 -3.34
CA ILE A 35 6.83 2.64 -2.69
C ILE A 35 7.68 3.72 -3.39
N GLY A 36 8.92 3.38 -3.76
CA GLY A 36 9.86 4.34 -4.32
C GLY A 36 9.40 5.01 -5.61
N THR A 37 8.57 4.33 -6.40
CA THR A 37 8.06 4.82 -7.69
C THR A 37 6.63 5.37 -7.63
N GLY A 38 5.98 5.33 -6.47
CA GLY A 38 4.61 5.80 -6.35
C GLY A 38 3.57 4.86 -6.94
N THR A 39 3.82 3.54 -6.95
CA THR A 39 2.87 2.56 -7.46
C THR A 39 1.49 2.76 -6.85
N HIS A 40 0.48 2.76 -7.71
CA HIS A 40 -0.91 2.94 -7.32
C HIS A 40 -1.78 1.83 -7.90
N ASN A 41 -2.95 1.66 -7.29
CA ASN A 41 -3.96 0.74 -7.77
C ASN A 41 -5.19 1.53 -8.24
N THR A 42 -6.32 0.86 -8.42
CA THR A 42 -7.54 1.48 -8.92
C THR A 42 -8.37 2.11 -7.78
N GLY A 43 -9.11 3.16 -8.12
CA GLY A 43 -10.09 3.80 -7.25
C GLY A 43 -9.65 5.16 -6.71
N ILE A 44 -10.44 6.18 -7.05
CA ILE A 44 -10.17 7.60 -6.72
C ILE A 44 -10.11 7.90 -5.20
N LYS A 45 -10.73 7.04 -4.39
CA LYS A 45 -10.76 7.18 -2.91
C LYS A 45 -9.59 6.48 -2.22
N HIS A 46 -8.75 5.78 -2.96
CA HIS A 46 -7.61 5.05 -2.43
C HIS A 46 -6.32 5.79 -2.80
N GLY A 47 -5.44 6.01 -1.83
CA GLY A 47 -4.12 6.57 -2.09
C GLY A 47 -3.21 5.58 -2.84
N ILE A 48 -2.05 6.08 -3.26
CA ILE A 48 -0.97 5.27 -3.83
C ILE A 48 -0.31 4.44 -2.72
N LEU A 49 0.35 3.31 -3.04
CA LEU A 49 0.94 2.41 -2.02
C LEU A 49 1.91 3.07 -1.02
N PRO A 50 2.70 4.10 -1.38
CA PRO A 50 3.41 4.92 -0.39
C PRO A 50 2.56 5.45 0.75
N THR A 51 1.29 5.77 0.48
CA THR A 51 0.37 6.32 1.48
C THR A 51 0.02 5.32 2.58
N GLN A 52 0.29 4.02 2.38
CA GLN A 52 0.05 2.95 3.35
C GLN A 52 1.27 2.67 4.21
N VAL A 53 2.43 3.24 3.89
CA VAL A 53 3.64 3.10 4.72
C VAL A 53 3.49 3.94 5.98
N VAL A 54 3.72 3.33 7.15
CA VAL A 54 3.68 3.99 8.47
C VAL A 54 5.06 4.08 9.14
N ALA A 55 6.01 3.27 8.70
CA ALA A 55 7.42 3.36 9.11
C ALA A 55 8.32 2.70 8.05
N LEU A 56 9.59 3.11 8.01
CA LEU A 56 10.63 2.46 7.21
C LEU A 56 12.01 2.68 7.84
N THR A 57 12.97 1.84 7.45
CA THR A 57 14.39 2.04 7.78
C THR A 57 15.18 2.32 6.50
N LEU A 58 16.02 3.35 6.52
CA LEU A 58 16.79 3.83 5.38
C LEU A 58 18.30 3.79 5.67
N LEU A 59 19.08 3.14 4.81
CA LEU A 59 20.53 3.26 4.78
C LEU A 59 20.91 4.42 3.84
N THR A 60 21.57 5.44 4.39
CA THR A 60 21.98 6.63 3.64
C THR A 60 23.35 6.45 3.00
N ALA A 61 23.75 7.40 2.14
CA ALA A 61 25.05 7.39 1.49
C ALA A 61 26.24 7.58 2.47
N SER A 62 26.00 8.13 3.67
CA SER A 62 27.04 8.23 4.72
C SER A 62 27.27 6.90 5.45
N GLY A 63 26.44 5.88 5.20
CA GLY A 63 26.43 4.61 5.93
C GLY A 63 25.57 4.63 7.19
N GLU A 64 24.88 5.73 7.47
CA GLU A 64 23.96 5.82 8.61
C GLU A 64 22.65 5.09 8.33
N ILE A 65 22.10 4.44 9.36
CA ILE A 65 20.79 3.78 9.33
C ILE A 65 19.80 4.65 10.09
N LEU A 66 18.78 5.12 9.39
CA LEU A 66 17.73 5.97 9.93
C LEU A 66 16.42 5.21 10.05
N GLU A 67 15.82 5.21 11.24
CA GLU A 67 14.42 4.85 11.41
C GLU A 67 13.54 6.07 11.13
N CYS A 68 12.48 5.88 10.34
CA CYS A 68 11.64 6.97 9.86
C CYS A 68 10.16 6.61 10.07
N SER A 69 9.38 7.52 10.65
CA SER A 69 7.94 7.43 10.86
C SER A 69 7.33 8.83 10.95
N GLU A 70 6.02 8.95 11.20
CA GLU A 70 5.41 10.26 11.46
C GLU A 70 5.97 10.97 12.71
N SER A 71 6.54 10.23 13.66
CA SER A 71 7.09 10.76 14.92
C SER A 71 8.62 10.78 14.99
N ILE A 72 9.31 10.12 14.06
CA ILE A 72 10.77 9.98 14.03
C ILE A 72 11.27 10.35 12.64
N ASN A 73 12.18 11.32 12.51
CA ASN A 73 12.71 11.79 11.22
C ASN A 73 11.58 12.10 10.20
N ALA A 74 10.55 12.83 10.63
CA ALA A 74 9.27 12.93 9.91
C ALA A 74 9.38 13.54 8.50
N ASP A 75 10.30 14.49 8.32
CA ASP A 75 10.63 15.09 7.02
C ASP A 75 11.27 14.06 6.08
N ILE A 76 12.24 13.29 6.58
CA ILE A 76 12.87 12.18 5.85
C ILE A 76 11.85 11.09 5.56
N PHE A 77 10.96 10.77 6.51
CA PHE A 77 9.89 9.80 6.33
C PHE A 77 9.00 10.18 5.15
N GLN A 78 8.50 11.42 5.08
CA GLN A 78 7.65 11.83 3.95
C GLN A 78 8.38 11.75 2.61
N ALA A 79 9.66 12.12 2.56
CA ALA A 79 10.46 12.01 1.34
C ALA A 79 10.76 10.53 0.98
N ALA A 80 11.07 9.70 1.96
CA ALA A 80 11.46 8.31 1.77
C ALA A 80 10.32 7.39 1.34
N ARG A 81 9.06 7.76 1.60
CA ARG A 81 7.88 7.00 1.13
C ARG A 81 7.76 6.96 -0.40
N LEU A 82 8.32 7.95 -1.10
CA LEU A 82 8.38 8.01 -2.57
C LEU A 82 9.75 8.58 -2.97
N HIS A 83 10.77 7.73 -2.91
CA HIS A 83 12.16 8.16 -2.93
C HIS A 83 12.84 8.12 -4.31
N LEU A 84 12.22 7.51 -5.33
CA LEU A 84 12.78 7.31 -6.68
C LEU A 84 14.19 6.68 -6.74
N GLY A 85 14.61 6.03 -5.65
CA GLY A 85 15.98 5.49 -5.50
C GLY A 85 17.05 6.53 -5.10
N CYS A 86 16.70 7.80 -4.87
CA CYS A 86 17.67 8.88 -4.69
C CYS A 86 18.11 9.14 -3.24
N LEU A 87 17.36 8.64 -2.25
CA LEU A 87 17.58 8.98 -0.84
C LEU A 87 18.43 7.95 -0.07
N GLY A 88 18.75 6.82 -0.70
CA GLY A 88 19.44 5.70 -0.07
C GLY A 88 18.76 4.37 -0.37
N VAL A 89 19.10 3.35 0.43
CA VAL A 89 18.55 2.00 0.32
C VAL A 89 17.53 1.77 1.42
N VAL A 90 16.28 1.51 1.04
CA VAL A 90 15.24 1.11 2.00
C VAL A 90 15.52 -0.32 2.45
N LEU A 91 15.73 -0.50 3.75
CA LEU A 91 16.03 -1.79 4.36
C LEU A 91 14.77 -2.52 4.82
N THR A 92 13.81 -1.78 5.38
CA THR A 92 12.55 -2.32 5.90
C THR A 92 11.41 -1.36 5.59
N VAL A 93 10.19 -1.90 5.49
CA VAL A 93 8.96 -1.12 5.30
C VAL A 93 7.86 -1.73 6.17
N THR A 94 7.15 -0.87 6.90
CA THR A 94 5.96 -1.25 7.67
C THR A 94 4.73 -0.63 7.00
N PHE A 95 3.76 -1.48 6.65
CA PHE A 95 2.51 -1.06 6.03
C PHE A 95 1.33 -1.13 7.00
N GLN A 96 0.42 -0.16 6.90
CA GLN A 96 -0.90 -0.24 7.53
C GLN A 96 -1.82 -1.14 6.69
N CYS A 97 -2.03 -2.36 7.17
CA CYS A 97 -3.01 -3.28 6.56
C CYS A 97 -4.43 -3.02 7.07
N VAL A 98 -5.41 -3.53 6.34
CA VAL A 98 -6.85 -3.49 6.64
C VAL A 98 -7.42 -4.90 6.76
N PRO A 99 -8.59 -5.08 7.39
CA PRO A 99 -9.41 -6.28 7.27
C PRO A 99 -9.40 -6.95 5.90
N GLN A 100 -9.13 -8.25 5.81
CA GLN A 100 -9.27 -8.99 4.56
C GLN A 100 -10.74 -9.01 4.09
N PHE A 101 -10.91 -8.88 2.77
CA PHE A 101 -12.19 -9.03 2.07
C PHE A 101 -11.96 -9.73 0.72
N HIS A 102 -13.04 -10.14 0.06
CA HIS A 102 -12.98 -10.75 -1.27
C HIS A 102 -13.30 -9.71 -2.35
N LEU A 103 -12.47 -9.68 -3.41
CA LEU A 103 -12.74 -8.95 -4.64
C LEU A 103 -13.42 -9.85 -5.66
N HIS A 104 -14.36 -9.29 -6.42
CA HIS A 104 -14.96 -9.93 -7.58
C HIS A 104 -14.57 -9.13 -8.81
N GLU A 105 -13.81 -9.77 -9.70
CA GLU A 105 -13.37 -9.17 -10.96
C GLU A 105 -14.39 -9.47 -12.07
N VAL A 106 -14.73 -8.44 -12.85
CA VAL A 106 -15.57 -8.57 -14.04
C VAL A 106 -14.83 -7.89 -15.19
N ALA A 107 -14.55 -8.65 -16.25
CA ALA A 107 -13.87 -8.18 -17.44
C ALA A 107 -14.74 -8.43 -18.68
N PHE A 108 -14.93 -7.39 -19.50
CA PHE A 108 -15.65 -7.47 -20.78
C PHE A 108 -15.08 -6.41 -21.74
N PRO A 109 -15.08 -6.67 -23.06
CA PRO A 109 -14.72 -5.66 -24.05
C PRO A 109 -15.84 -4.62 -24.21
N SER A 110 -15.47 -3.36 -24.45
CA SER A 110 -16.39 -2.24 -24.73
C SER A 110 -15.73 -1.26 -25.70
N THR A 111 -16.50 -0.45 -26.42
CA THR A 111 -15.93 0.65 -27.21
C THR A 111 -15.64 1.86 -26.32
N LEU A 112 -14.68 2.72 -26.70
CA LEU A 112 -14.34 3.91 -25.90
C LEU A 112 -15.54 4.85 -25.68
N THR A 113 -16.52 4.85 -26.58
CA THR A 113 -17.72 5.71 -26.49
C THR A 113 -18.74 5.17 -25.47
N GLU A 114 -18.62 3.91 -25.07
CA GLU A 114 -19.56 3.20 -24.21
C GLU A 114 -19.05 3.07 -22.76
N VAL A 115 -17.91 3.67 -22.43
CA VAL A 115 -17.27 3.67 -21.08
C VAL A 115 -17.45 5.00 -20.38
#